data_AF-A0A3N2QKL1-F1
#
_entry.id   AF-A0A3N2QKL1-F1
#
_cell.length_a   1.000
_cell.length_b   1.000
_cell.length_c   1.000
_cell.angle_alpha   90.00
_cell.angle_beta   90.00
_cell.angle_gamma   90.00
#
_symmetry.space_group_name_H-M   'P 1'
#
loop_
_entity.id
_entity.type
_entity.pdbx_description
1 polymer ?
#
loop_
_entity_poly.entity_id
_entity_poly.type
_entity_poly.pdbx_seq_one_letter_code
_entity_poly.pdbx_strand_id
1 'polypeptide(L)'
;MSLNRTIRGVIVLRSIRKARWVSLGLLWATAGLALAQDSGSSTKTTDTPADGTAAKAADAQPSKERPFISTGQDYQALADMRPEKTVWLDAGANGRVVGLLEQEQQTPAMGAILILADEGQSADAALAGALRDPLAQDGWATMTLGLVAPPYPLVQARHENGLASQAVPAPEKPADSGAADGQDKAEDKAKPGAGGSGSIIDVLSSTDLDQMRKDYQEKISAQINAAVSHLRGMGYQRVVLVGVGRGAREMVGQALRGAGAGSGEPQMLAWVTPVLQSSDLDSVAKADAGQLRVLDLRSSLVNTEPMHDQKAVIHRGGFQGYQQQRVSINRHPGRDDAGLVAGRVSSWLKQTLEPDAE
;
A
#
# COMPACT_ATOMS: atom_id res chain seq x y z
N MET A 1 66.09 22.17 -28.26
CA MET A 1 66.66 21.81 -26.94
C MET A 1 65.48 21.38 -26.06
N SER A 2 64.97 20.15 -26.16
CA SER A 2 65.41 18.88 -25.55
C SER A 2 65.39 18.86 -24.01
N LEU A 3 64.41 18.13 -23.45
CA LEU A 3 64.33 17.47 -22.13
C LEU A 3 62.89 16.90 -22.04
N ASN A 4 62.57 15.71 -22.54
CA ASN A 4 62.94 14.36 -22.08
C ASN A 4 62.53 14.10 -20.62
N ARG A 5 61.40 13.42 -20.41
CA ARG A 5 61.26 12.41 -19.35
C ARG A 5 60.07 11.46 -19.58
N THR A 6 60.47 10.21 -19.71
CA THR A 6 59.74 8.96 -19.90
C THR A 6 59.35 8.34 -18.55
N ILE A 7 58.09 7.92 -18.36
CA ILE A 7 57.67 6.91 -17.36
C ILE A 7 56.50 6.13 -17.99
N ARG A 8 56.74 4.99 -18.67
CA ARG A 8 56.56 3.60 -18.16
C ARG A 8 55.29 3.46 -17.27
N GLY A 9 54.15 2.99 -17.74
CA GLY A 9 53.93 1.66 -18.32
C GLY A 9 53.69 0.63 -17.22
N VAL A 10 52.43 0.44 -16.78
CA VAL A 10 51.96 -0.79 -16.11
C VAL A 10 50.55 -1.09 -16.62
N ILE A 11 50.47 -1.90 -17.67
CA ILE A 11 49.25 -2.54 -18.15
C ILE A 11 49.04 -3.76 -17.25
N VAL A 12 48.02 -3.74 -16.40
CA VAL A 12 47.61 -4.93 -15.64
C VAL A 12 46.67 -5.75 -16.52
N LEU A 13 47.26 -6.70 -17.25
CA LEU A 13 46.56 -7.83 -17.85
C LEU A 13 46.30 -8.88 -16.77
N ARG A 14 45.05 -9.05 -16.34
CA ARG A 14 44.52 -10.26 -15.68
C ARG A 14 43.01 -10.31 -15.93
N SER A 15 42.34 -11.40 -16.25
CA SER A 15 42.71 -12.71 -16.79
C SER A 15 41.36 -13.31 -17.19
N ILE A 16 41.15 -13.58 -18.48
CA ILE A 16 39.97 -14.28 -18.98
C ILE A 16 40.02 -15.72 -18.46
N ARG A 17 39.08 -16.12 -17.60
CA ARG A 17 38.81 -17.53 -17.31
C ARG A 17 37.49 -17.93 -17.98
N LYS A 18 37.66 -18.63 -19.10
CA LYS A 18 36.62 -19.42 -19.75
C LYS A 18 36.42 -20.74 -18.99
N ALA A 19 35.22 -21.29 -19.20
CA ALA A 19 34.86 -22.71 -19.16
C ALA A 19 34.34 -23.22 -17.78
N ARG A 20 33.36 -24.14 -17.70
CA ARG A 20 32.93 -25.18 -18.65
C ARG A 20 31.44 -25.46 -18.49
N TRP A 21 30.77 -25.62 -19.63
CA TRP A 21 29.51 -26.36 -19.76
C TRP A 21 29.74 -27.84 -19.44
N VAL A 22 28.80 -28.46 -18.73
CA VAL A 22 28.67 -29.92 -18.66
C VAL A 22 27.21 -30.26 -18.92
N SER A 23 26.99 -30.91 -20.06
CA SER A 23 25.76 -31.61 -20.43
C SER A 23 26.11 -33.09 -20.56
N LEU A 24 25.46 -33.97 -19.78
CA LEU A 24 25.12 -35.39 -20.02
C LEU A 24 24.77 -36.04 -18.66
N GLY A 25 23.76 -36.89 -18.49
CA GLY A 25 22.89 -37.51 -19.47
C GLY A 25 21.72 -38.29 -18.82
N LEU A 26 20.67 -38.37 -19.62
CA LEU A 26 19.70 -39.45 -19.86
C LEU A 26 19.55 -40.68 -18.94
N LEU A 27 18.26 -41.01 -18.74
CA LEU A 27 17.59 -42.34 -18.75
C LEU A 27 17.50 -43.12 -17.42
N TRP A 28 16.27 -43.34 -16.92
CA TRP A 28 15.55 -44.63 -17.03
C TRP A 28 14.06 -44.49 -16.65
N ALA A 29 13.25 -45.35 -17.26
CA ALA A 29 11.79 -45.35 -17.32
C ALA A 29 11.13 -46.29 -16.29
N THR A 30 9.79 -46.42 -16.41
CA THR A 30 8.81 -47.39 -15.86
C THR A 30 7.94 -46.84 -14.71
N ALA A 31 6.64 -46.60 -14.90
CA ALA A 31 5.48 -47.46 -15.22
C ALA A 31 4.88 -48.14 -13.98
N GLY A 32 3.63 -47.79 -13.65
CA GLY A 32 2.86 -48.37 -12.56
C GLY A 32 1.44 -47.81 -12.50
N LEU A 33 0.62 -48.16 -13.51
CA LEU A 33 -0.82 -48.02 -13.50
C LEU A 33 -1.41 -49.27 -12.82
N ALA A 34 -2.22 -49.11 -11.77
CA ALA A 34 -3.05 -50.19 -11.25
C ALA A 34 -4.43 -49.64 -10.86
N LEU A 35 -5.43 -50.06 -11.64
CA LEU A 35 -6.87 -50.03 -11.38
C LEU A 35 -7.26 -51.35 -10.68
N ALA A 36 -8.15 -51.28 -9.68
CA ALA A 36 -9.23 -52.23 -9.35
C ALA A 36 -9.93 -51.71 -8.07
N GLN A 37 -11.23 -51.39 -8.06
CA GLN A 37 -12.39 -52.30 -7.95
C GLN A 37 -12.34 -53.12 -6.64
N ASP A 38 -13.37 -53.24 -5.78
CA ASP A 38 -14.82 -53.15 -5.97
C ASP A 38 -15.53 -53.22 -4.60
N SER A 39 -16.83 -52.92 -4.62
CA SER A 39 -17.92 -53.56 -3.85
C SER A 39 -18.13 -53.26 -2.36
N GLY A 40 -19.35 -52.78 -2.05
CA GLY A 40 -19.88 -52.81 -0.68
C GLY A 40 -21.16 -51.98 -0.46
N SER A 41 -22.19 -52.19 -1.28
CA SER A 41 -23.55 -51.71 -1.04
C SER A 41 -24.18 -52.38 0.19
N SER A 42 -24.96 -51.62 0.98
CA SER A 42 -26.27 -52.06 1.50
C SER A 42 -26.99 -50.94 2.26
N THR A 43 -28.03 -50.44 1.60
CA THR A 43 -29.20 -49.77 2.17
C THR A 43 -29.95 -50.70 3.12
N LYS A 44 -30.44 -50.17 4.25
CA LYS A 44 -31.64 -50.71 4.88
C LYS A 44 -32.47 -49.59 5.53
N THR A 45 -33.64 -49.42 4.95
CA THR A 45 -34.80 -48.62 5.36
C THR A 45 -35.55 -49.29 6.52
N THR A 46 -36.59 -48.58 7.01
CA THR A 46 -37.67 -48.91 7.97
C THR A 46 -37.35 -48.70 9.46
N ASP A 47 -38.17 -48.06 10.29
CA ASP A 47 -39.49 -47.42 10.14
C ASP A 47 -39.71 -46.45 11.32
N THR A 48 -40.51 -45.41 11.10
CA THR A 48 -41.09 -44.50 12.09
C THR A 48 -42.26 -45.19 12.83
N PRO A 49 -42.58 -44.80 14.07
CA PRO A 49 -43.90 -44.19 14.29
C PRO A 49 -43.86 -42.88 15.09
N ALA A 50 -44.84 -42.05 14.79
CA ALA A 50 -45.05 -40.69 15.23
C ALA A 50 -45.77 -40.59 16.60
N ASP A 51 -45.45 -39.53 17.32
CA ASP A 51 -46.37 -38.60 18.01
C ASP A 51 -45.51 -37.38 18.38
N GLY A 52 -45.84 -36.11 18.12
CA GLY A 52 -47.14 -35.49 18.02
C GLY A 52 -47.17 -34.31 19.00
N THR A 53 -46.46 -33.21 18.71
CA THR A 53 -46.74 -31.91 19.34
C THR A 53 -46.36 -30.78 18.38
N ALA A 54 -47.39 -30.21 17.75
CA ALA A 54 -47.30 -29.00 16.96
C ALA A 54 -47.22 -27.77 17.87
N ALA A 55 -46.26 -26.89 17.61
CA ALA A 55 -46.32 -25.50 18.03
C ALA A 55 -45.58 -24.58 17.04
N LYS A 56 -46.40 -23.92 16.21
CA LYS A 56 -46.21 -22.55 15.70
C LYS A 56 -45.00 -22.29 14.79
N ALA A 57 -45.21 -22.53 13.49
CA ALA A 57 -44.50 -21.81 12.43
C ALA A 57 -44.87 -20.33 12.53
N ALA A 58 -43.92 -19.50 12.95
CA ALA A 58 -43.98 -18.07 12.79
C ALA A 58 -43.58 -17.75 11.34
N ASP A 59 -44.45 -17.05 10.62
CA ASP A 59 -44.18 -16.44 9.33
C ASP A 59 -42.87 -15.63 9.39
N ALA A 60 -41.81 -16.18 8.81
CA ALA A 60 -40.65 -15.40 8.43
C ALA A 60 -40.98 -14.73 7.09
N GLN A 61 -41.53 -13.51 7.16
CA GLN A 61 -41.56 -12.63 5.99
C GLN A 61 -40.14 -12.56 5.41
N PRO A 62 -39.96 -12.72 4.09
CA PRO A 62 -38.66 -12.51 3.48
C PRO A 62 -38.28 -11.05 3.75
N SER A 63 -37.31 -10.86 4.63
CA SER A 63 -36.64 -9.59 4.81
C SER A 63 -36.17 -9.18 3.43
N LYS A 64 -36.76 -8.10 2.88
CA LYS A 64 -36.22 -7.41 1.71
C LYS A 64 -34.75 -7.17 2.01
N GLU A 65 -33.89 -7.96 1.39
CA GLU A 65 -32.45 -7.77 1.42
C GLU A 65 -32.24 -6.35 0.92
N ARG A 66 -31.90 -5.45 1.85
CA ARG A 66 -31.46 -4.12 1.47
C ARG A 66 -30.21 -4.37 0.66
N PRO A 67 -30.10 -3.86 -0.58
CA PRO A 67 -28.88 -4.02 -1.35
C PRO A 67 -27.73 -3.42 -0.53
N PHE A 68 -26.91 -4.30 0.03
CA PHE A 68 -25.72 -3.91 0.76
C PHE A 68 -24.69 -3.53 -0.31
N ILE A 69 -24.38 -2.24 -0.40
CA ILE A 69 -23.30 -1.77 -1.25
C ILE A 69 -22.00 -2.20 -0.55
N SER A 70 -21.51 -3.39 -0.92
CA SER A 70 -20.18 -3.83 -0.53
C SER A 70 -19.18 -2.83 -1.09
N THR A 71 -18.30 -2.28 -0.25
CA THR A 71 -17.31 -1.26 -0.59
C THR A 71 -16.17 -1.80 -1.49
N GLY A 72 -16.42 -2.87 -2.24
CA GLY A 72 -15.47 -3.51 -3.15
C GLY A 72 -14.35 -4.28 -2.46
N GLN A 73 -14.25 -4.23 -1.12
CA GLN A 73 -13.17 -4.83 -0.32
C GLN A 73 -13.52 -6.20 0.27
N ASP A 74 -14.64 -6.79 -0.14
CA ASP A 74 -14.98 -8.15 0.24
C ASP A 74 -13.96 -9.13 -0.35
N TYR A 75 -13.11 -9.68 0.52
CA TYR A 75 -12.05 -10.60 0.13
C TYR A 75 -12.60 -11.89 -0.48
N GLN A 76 -13.75 -12.38 -0.03
CA GLN A 76 -14.33 -13.60 -0.58
C GLN A 76 -14.87 -13.36 -1.98
N ALA A 77 -15.65 -12.30 -2.16
CA ALA A 77 -16.16 -11.93 -3.47
C ALA A 77 -15.01 -11.65 -4.46
N LEU A 78 -13.92 -11.03 -4.00
CA LEU A 78 -12.75 -10.80 -4.83
C LEU A 78 -12.04 -12.10 -5.23
N ALA A 79 -11.90 -13.03 -4.28
CA ALA A 79 -11.32 -14.35 -4.54
C ALA A 79 -12.14 -15.13 -5.57
N ASP A 80 -13.47 -15.06 -5.48
CA ASP A 80 -14.39 -15.74 -6.40
C ASP A 80 -14.34 -15.12 -7.81
N MET A 81 -14.11 -13.80 -7.92
CA MET A 81 -14.00 -13.10 -9.20
C MET A 81 -12.65 -13.28 -9.91
N ARG A 82 -11.58 -13.61 -9.18
CA ARG A 82 -10.19 -13.74 -9.67
C ARG A 82 -9.47 -14.95 -9.05
N PRO A 83 -10.04 -16.17 -9.15
CA PRO A 83 -9.50 -17.33 -8.44
C PRO A 83 -8.06 -17.64 -8.85
N GLU A 84 -7.71 -17.41 -10.12
CA GLU A 84 -6.40 -17.69 -10.69
C GLU A 84 -5.29 -16.74 -10.22
N LYS A 85 -5.65 -15.51 -9.81
CA LYS A 85 -4.69 -14.50 -9.33
C LYS A 85 -4.70 -14.38 -7.80
N THR A 86 -5.60 -15.07 -7.12
CA THR A 86 -5.84 -14.88 -5.69
C THR A 86 -4.78 -15.55 -4.84
N VAL A 87 -4.22 -14.78 -3.92
CA VAL A 87 -3.33 -15.27 -2.86
C VAL A 87 -3.92 -14.88 -1.52
N TRP A 88 -4.22 -15.89 -0.70
CA TRP A 88 -4.62 -15.68 0.68
C TRP A 88 -3.38 -15.54 1.56
N LEU A 89 -3.18 -14.35 2.11
CA LEU A 89 -2.07 -14.01 2.97
C LEU A 89 -2.51 -14.08 4.44
N ASP A 90 -1.68 -14.68 5.27
CA ASP A 90 -1.90 -14.75 6.71
C ASP A 90 -1.21 -13.56 7.40
N ALA A 91 -2.00 -12.64 7.95
CA ALA A 91 -1.52 -11.48 8.72
C ALA A 91 -1.52 -11.77 10.24
N GLY A 92 -1.51 -13.05 10.63
CA GLY A 92 -1.46 -13.50 12.02
C GLY A 92 -2.71 -13.10 12.79
N ALA A 93 -2.53 -12.38 13.91
CA ALA A 93 -3.64 -11.89 14.73
C ALA A 93 -4.61 -10.97 13.98
N ASN A 94 -4.19 -10.40 12.84
CA ASN A 94 -5.00 -9.53 12.00
C ASN A 94 -5.84 -10.30 10.94
N GLY A 95 -5.81 -11.64 10.98
CA GLY A 95 -6.59 -12.51 10.11
C GLY A 95 -6.00 -12.68 8.71
N ARG A 96 -6.83 -13.16 7.78
CA ARG A 96 -6.43 -13.38 6.38
C ARG A 96 -6.83 -12.19 5.51
N VAL A 97 -5.95 -11.85 4.58
CA VAL A 97 -6.19 -10.82 3.55
C VAL A 97 -5.97 -11.42 2.17
N VAL A 98 -6.72 -10.93 1.18
CA VAL A 98 -6.52 -11.31 -0.22
C VAL A 98 -5.59 -10.31 -0.89
N GLY A 99 -4.49 -10.83 -1.44
CA GLY A 99 -3.70 -10.17 -2.45
C GLY A 99 -3.99 -10.76 -3.82
N LEU A 100 -3.85 -9.95 -4.87
CA LEU A 100 -3.91 -10.43 -6.25
C LEU A 100 -2.52 -10.38 -6.86
N LEU A 101 -2.03 -11.52 -7.35
CA LEU A 101 -0.69 -11.70 -7.87
C LEU A 101 -0.74 -12.00 -9.36
N GLU A 102 0.04 -11.25 -10.12
CA GLU A 102 0.41 -11.57 -11.50
C GLU A 102 1.90 -11.93 -11.53
N GLN A 103 2.25 -13.09 -12.06
CA GLN A 103 3.66 -13.50 -12.21
C GLN A 103 4.32 -12.77 -13.38
N GLU A 104 5.64 -12.62 -13.31
CA GLU A 104 6.44 -12.04 -14.38
C GLU A 104 6.30 -12.83 -15.69
N GLN A 105 6.31 -12.11 -16.82
CA GLN A 105 6.23 -12.72 -18.15
C GLN A 105 7.59 -12.76 -18.86
N GLN A 106 8.66 -12.25 -18.22
CA GLN A 106 10.02 -12.29 -18.72
C GLN A 106 10.94 -13.04 -17.74
N THR A 107 11.84 -13.85 -18.28
CA THR A 107 12.85 -14.59 -17.51
C THR A 107 14.27 -14.13 -17.89
N PRO A 108 15.18 -13.90 -16.92
CA PRO A 108 14.97 -14.02 -15.47
C PRO A 108 14.13 -12.89 -14.87
N ALA A 109 13.42 -13.16 -13.78
CA ALA A 109 12.62 -12.16 -13.07
C ALA A 109 13.51 -11.04 -12.50
N MET A 110 13.07 -9.78 -12.64
CA MET A 110 13.77 -8.61 -12.09
C MET A 110 13.59 -8.44 -10.57
N GLY A 111 12.55 -9.10 -10.03
CA GLY A 111 12.09 -9.01 -8.65
C GLY A 111 10.57 -8.98 -8.60
N ALA A 112 10.03 -8.54 -7.46
CA ALA A 112 8.60 -8.33 -7.29
C ALA A 112 8.26 -6.87 -6.98
N ILE A 113 7.02 -6.50 -7.24
CA ILE A 113 6.42 -5.21 -6.91
C ILE A 113 5.19 -5.48 -6.05
N LEU A 114 5.14 -4.87 -4.87
CA LEU A 114 3.96 -4.86 -4.00
C LEU A 114 3.29 -3.50 -4.07
N ILE A 115 2.05 -3.48 -4.53
CA ILE A 115 1.24 -2.27 -4.71
C ILE A 115 0.15 -2.22 -3.65
N LEU A 116 0.07 -1.12 -2.91
CA LEU A 116 -1.07 -0.80 -2.06
C LEU A 116 -1.97 0.22 -2.75
N ALA A 117 -3.24 -0.16 -2.91
CA ALA A 117 -4.27 0.69 -3.50
C ALA A 117 -4.57 1.93 -2.64
N ASP A 118 -5.39 2.83 -3.18
CA ASP A 118 -5.85 3.99 -2.42
C ASP A 118 -6.86 3.59 -1.34
N GLU A 119 -7.08 4.46 -0.35
CA GLU A 119 -7.98 4.21 0.78
C GLU A 119 -9.40 3.90 0.29
N GLY A 120 -9.98 2.82 0.80
CA GLY A 120 -11.31 2.34 0.41
C GLY A 120 -11.31 1.52 -0.88
N GLN A 121 -10.18 1.34 -1.57
CA GLN A 121 -10.09 0.53 -2.77
C GLN A 121 -9.66 -0.92 -2.47
N SER A 122 -10.06 -1.85 -3.34
CA SER A 122 -9.67 -3.26 -3.27
C SER A 122 -8.42 -3.54 -4.11
N ALA A 123 -7.89 -4.76 -4.03
CA ALA A 123 -6.69 -5.13 -4.77
C ALA A 123 -6.90 -5.15 -6.30
N ASP A 124 -8.13 -5.23 -6.82
CA ASP A 124 -8.42 -5.16 -8.28
C ASP A 124 -8.92 -3.78 -8.74
N ALA A 125 -9.09 -2.84 -7.82
CA ALA A 125 -9.72 -1.57 -8.13
C ALA A 125 -8.74 -0.58 -8.78
N ALA A 126 -9.31 0.27 -9.65
CA ALA A 126 -8.70 1.47 -10.24
C ALA A 126 -7.27 1.21 -10.77
N LEU A 127 -6.33 2.11 -10.46
CA LEU A 127 -4.95 2.02 -10.92
C LEU A 127 -4.26 0.75 -10.40
N ALA A 128 -4.40 0.42 -9.11
CA ALA A 128 -3.66 -0.69 -8.50
C ALA A 128 -3.90 -2.01 -9.23
N GLY A 129 -5.17 -2.35 -9.49
CA GLY A 129 -5.50 -3.57 -10.24
C GLY A 129 -4.99 -3.55 -11.68
N ALA A 130 -5.02 -2.40 -12.33
CA ALA A 130 -4.59 -2.23 -13.72
C ALA A 130 -3.06 -2.21 -13.90
N LEU A 131 -2.28 -2.01 -12.84
CA LEU A 131 -0.81 -1.99 -12.91
C LEU A 131 -0.18 -3.38 -13.00
N ARG A 132 -0.88 -4.44 -12.58
CA ARG A 132 -0.31 -5.80 -12.53
C ARG A 132 0.18 -6.29 -13.89
N ASP A 133 -0.69 -6.24 -14.88
CA ASP A 133 -0.41 -6.77 -16.22
C ASP A 133 0.77 -6.04 -16.91
N PRO A 134 0.82 -4.70 -17.00
CA PRO A 134 1.96 -4.03 -17.66
C PRO A 134 3.28 -4.19 -16.90
N LEU A 135 3.28 -4.24 -15.56
CA LEU A 135 4.50 -4.46 -14.79
C LEU A 135 4.99 -5.92 -14.89
N ALA A 136 4.07 -6.89 -14.94
CA ALA A 136 4.38 -8.29 -15.22
C ALA A 136 5.00 -8.49 -16.61
N GLN A 137 4.46 -7.80 -17.61
CA GLN A 137 5.03 -7.75 -18.96
C GLN A 137 6.45 -7.17 -18.97
N ASP A 138 6.75 -6.24 -18.06
CA ASP A 138 8.09 -5.65 -17.89
C ASP A 138 9.06 -6.50 -17.04
N GLY A 139 8.68 -7.72 -16.67
CA GLY A 139 9.56 -8.68 -15.97
C GLY A 139 9.47 -8.65 -14.44
N TRP A 140 8.40 -8.07 -13.89
CA TRP A 140 8.18 -7.98 -12.44
C TRP A 140 6.98 -8.79 -11.98
N ALA A 141 7.16 -9.66 -10.99
CA ALA A 141 6.01 -10.26 -10.30
C ALA A 141 5.26 -9.18 -9.53
N THR A 142 3.98 -8.98 -9.81
CA THR A 142 3.24 -7.84 -9.27
C THR A 142 2.08 -8.30 -8.40
N MET A 143 2.17 -8.01 -7.11
CA MET A 143 1.10 -8.25 -6.14
C MET A 143 0.42 -6.94 -5.77
N THR A 144 -0.91 -6.94 -5.74
CA THR A 144 -1.70 -5.80 -5.26
C THR A 144 -2.45 -6.14 -3.98
N LEU A 145 -2.56 -5.16 -3.09
CA LEU A 145 -3.39 -5.18 -1.89
C LEU A 145 -4.39 -4.03 -1.93
N GLY A 146 -5.59 -4.29 -1.43
CA GLY A 146 -6.54 -3.22 -1.12
C GLY A 146 -6.16 -2.50 0.18
N LEU A 147 -6.57 -1.24 0.32
CA LEU A 147 -6.39 -0.48 1.55
C LEU A 147 -7.74 -0.22 2.20
N VAL A 148 -8.04 -0.93 3.30
CA VAL A 148 -9.29 -0.78 4.02
C VAL A 148 -9.46 0.64 4.54
N ALA A 149 -10.63 1.26 4.36
CA ALA A 149 -10.85 2.59 4.92
C ALA A 149 -10.73 2.55 6.46
N PRO A 150 -10.09 3.54 7.09
CA PRO A 150 -10.00 3.57 8.54
C PRO A 150 -11.39 3.75 9.17
N PRO A 151 -11.56 3.39 10.45
CA PRO A 151 -12.80 3.63 11.18
C PRO A 151 -13.27 5.08 11.06
N TYR A 152 -14.59 5.28 10.96
CA TYR A 152 -15.21 6.59 10.72
C TYR A 152 -14.71 7.70 11.66
N PRO A 153 -14.52 7.48 12.98
CA PRO A 153 -13.95 8.51 13.85
C PRO A 153 -12.58 9.04 13.41
N LEU A 154 -11.72 8.17 12.86
CA LEU A 154 -10.42 8.59 12.33
C LEU A 154 -10.55 9.38 11.03
N VAL A 155 -11.54 9.05 10.20
CA VAL A 155 -11.86 9.80 8.98
C VAL A 155 -12.34 11.20 9.36
N GLN A 156 -13.28 11.31 10.31
CA GLN A 156 -13.81 12.58 10.79
C GLN A 156 -12.72 13.47 11.40
N ALA A 157 -11.92 12.93 12.33
CA ALA A 157 -10.81 13.68 12.93
C ALA A 157 -9.81 14.20 11.88
N ARG A 158 -9.59 13.44 10.80
CA ARG A 158 -8.76 13.87 9.67
C ARG A 158 -9.39 15.04 8.91
N HIS A 159 -10.70 15.02 8.67
CA HIS A 159 -11.41 16.12 8.01
C HIS A 159 -11.36 17.39 8.86
N GLU A 160 -11.60 17.28 10.16
CA GLU A 160 -11.56 18.41 11.10
C GLU A 160 -10.16 19.06 11.14
N ASN A 161 -9.10 18.24 11.23
CA ASN A 161 -7.72 18.75 11.18
C ASN A 161 -7.38 19.38 9.82
N GLY A 162 -7.91 18.82 8.73
CA GLY A 162 -7.71 19.35 7.37
C GLY A 162 -8.40 20.71 7.15
N LEU A 163 -9.57 20.92 7.77
CA LEU A 163 -10.28 22.20 7.77
C LEU A 163 -9.60 23.23 8.69
N ALA A 164 -9.15 22.81 9.87
CA ALA A 164 -8.41 23.67 10.80
C ALA A 164 -7.09 24.17 10.20
N SER A 165 -6.41 23.34 9.39
CA SER A 165 -5.19 23.73 8.67
C SER A 165 -5.44 24.67 7.49
N GLN A 166 -6.69 24.82 7.04
CA GLN A 166 -7.11 25.75 5.97
C GLN A 166 -7.76 27.03 6.50
N ALA A 167 -8.01 27.12 7.81
CA ALA A 167 -8.41 28.37 8.44
C ALA A 167 -7.21 29.32 8.42
N VAL A 168 -7.22 30.25 7.46
CA VAL A 168 -6.29 31.38 7.38
C VAL A 168 -6.20 32.02 8.77
N PRO A 169 -5.01 32.22 9.35
CA PRO A 169 -4.91 32.93 10.62
C PRO A 169 -5.55 34.30 10.43
N ALA A 170 -6.55 34.59 11.28
CA ALA A 170 -7.18 35.90 11.30
C ALA A 170 -6.07 36.97 11.37
N PRO A 171 -6.16 38.07 10.59
CA PRO A 171 -5.13 39.09 10.61
C PRO A 171 -4.92 39.56 12.03
N GLU A 172 -3.66 39.50 12.49
CA GLU A 172 -3.26 40.02 13.79
C GLU A 172 -3.77 41.45 13.92
N LYS A 173 -4.66 41.64 14.88
CA LYS A 173 -5.15 42.96 15.27
C LYS A 173 -3.92 43.78 15.71
N PRO A 174 -3.68 44.99 15.18
CA PRO A 174 -2.56 45.79 15.63
C PRO A 174 -2.70 46.05 17.12
N ALA A 175 -1.61 45.83 17.85
CA ALA A 175 -1.46 46.28 19.22
C ALA A 175 -1.57 47.81 19.22
N ASP A 176 -2.69 48.34 19.70
CA ASP A 176 -2.77 49.72 20.17
C ASP A 176 -2.97 49.70 21.69
N SER A 177 -1.94 50.18 22.36
CA SER A 177 -1.88 50.42 23.80
C SER A 177 -2.29 51.86 24.06
N GLY A 178 -3.37 52.10 24.81
CA GLY A 178 -3.67 53.45 25.28
C GLY A 178 -5.05 53.68 25.87
N ALA A 179 -5.23 53.20 27.11
CA ALA A 179 -6.19 53.59 28.15
C ALA A 179 -7.20 54.73 27.92
N ALA A 180 -8.47 54.49 28.31
CA ALA A 180 -9.23 55.37 29.21
C ALA A 180 -10.44 54.61 29.83
N ASP A 181 -10.68 54.93 31.09
CA ASP A 181 -11.63 54.35 32.06
C ASP A 181 -13.10 54.28 31.63
N GLY A 182 -13.81 53.32 32.24
CA GLY A 182 -15.27 53.24 32.22
C GLY A 182 -15.79 52.08 33.06
N GLN A 183 -15.95 52.31 34.36
CA GLN A 183 -16.68 51.47 35.31
C GLN A 183 -18.11 51.18 34.82
N ASP A 184 -18.57 49.94 34.91
CA ASP A 184 -19.88 49.64 35.52
C ASP A 184 -20.04 48.16 35.87
N LYS A 185 -20.50 47.94 37.11
CA LYS A 185 -20.97 46.68 37.67
C LYS A 185 -22.38 46.37 37.15
N ALA A 186 -22.64 45.12 36.80
CA ALA A 186 -23.92 44.47 37.11
C ALA A 186 -23.75 42.95 37.13
N GLU A 187 -23.87 42.39 38.33
CA GLU A 187 -24.21 40.99 38.55
C GLU A 187 -25.65 40.76 38.07
N ASP A 188 -25.92 39.70 37.31
CA ASP A 188 -27.20 39.00 37.47
C ASP A 188 -27.07 37.49 37.22
N LYS A 189 -27.61 36.74 38.17
CA LYS A 189 -27.72 35.30 38.19
C LYS A 189 -29.09 34.92 37.63
N ALA A 190 -29.14 34.05 36.63
CA ALA A 190 -30.36 33.30 36.32
C ALA A 190 -30.05 31.82 36.01
N LYS A 191 -30.94 30.97 36.56
CA LYS A 191 -30.88 29.52 36.77
C LYS A 191 -30.80 28.66 35.49
N PRO A 192 -30.39 27.38 35.62
CA PRO A 192 -30.43 26.40 34.54
C PRO A 192 -31.84 25.84 34.34
N GLY A 193 -32.36 25.94 33.12
CA GLY A 193 -33.58 25.29 32.67
C GLY A 193 -33.29 23.86 32.18
N ALA A 194 -33.96 22.89 32.80
CA ALA A 194 -34.00 21.51 32.37
C ALA A 194 -34.88 21.35 31.11
N GLY A 195 -34.48 20.44 30.21
CA GLY A 195 -35.38 19.86 29.21
C GLY A 195 -34.80 19.80 27.80
N GLY A 196 -34.37 18.62 27.39
CA GLY A 196 -34.09 18.30 25.99
C GLY A 196 -33.03 17.23 25.88
N SER A 197 -33.45 15.97 25.76
CA SER A 197 -32.61 14.83 25.37
C SER A 197 -32.02 15.07 23.98
N GLY A 198 -30.98 15.89 23.91
CA GLY A 198 -30.07 15.92 22.78
C GLY A 198 -29.16 14.71 22.92
N SER A 199 -29.21 13.82 21.92
CA SER A 199 -28.26 12.73 21.74
C SER A 199 -26.86 13.20 22.11
N ILE A 200 -26.33 12.66 23.21
CA ILE A 200 -24.96 12.85 23.64
C ILE A 200 -24.12 12.26 22.50
N ILE A 201 -23.62 13.10 21.61
CA ILE A 201 -22.56 12.70 20.69
C ILE A 201 -21.38 12.45 21.60
N ASP A 202 -21.11 11.18 21.88
CA ASP A 202 -19.99 10.75 22.70
C ASP A 202 -18.72 11.21 22.00
N VAL A 203 -18.11 12.26 22.55
CA VAL A 203 -16.85 12.81 22.05
C VAL A 203 -15.78 11.81 22.48
N LEU A 204 -15.39 10.94 21.56
CA LEU A 204 -14.27 10.03 21.75
C LEU A 204 -13.07 10.81 22.28
N SER A 205 -12.40 10.25 23.30
CA SER A 205 -11.21 10.89 23.84
C SER A 205 -10.08 10.86 22.80
N SER A 206 -9.14 11.81 22.89
CA SER A 206 -7.95 11.80 22.04
C SER A 206 -7.15 10.50 22.18
N THR A 207 -7.13 9.91 23.38
CA THR A 207 -6.48 8.63 23.66
C THR A 207 -7.13 7.47 22.89
N ASP A 208 -8.45 7.43 22.79
CA ASP A 208 -9.16 6.40 22.03
C ASP A 208 -8.89 6.53 20.53
N LEU A 209 -8.88 7.75 20.01
CA LEU A 209 -8.54 8.01 18.61
C LEU A 209 -7.08 7.63 18.30
N ASP A 210 -6.15 7.86 19.21
CA ASP A 210 -4.76 7.48 19.05
C ASP A 210 -4.58 5.96 19.07
N GLN A 211 -5.29 5.25 19.96
CA GLN A 211 -5.27 3.79 19.99
C GLN A 211 -5.87 3.20 18.71
N MET A 212 -7.05 3.68 18.28
CA MET A 212 -7.66 3.26 17.02
C MET A 212 -6.73 3.48 15.82
N ARG A 213 -5.97 4.58 15.81
CA ARG A 213 -5.00 4.85 14.75
C ARG A 213 -3.86 3.84 14.76
N LYS A 214 -3.32 3.51 15.94
CA LYS A 214 -2.28 2.49 16.09
C LYS A 214 -2.77 1.13 15.64
N ASP A 215 -3.94 0.69 16.12
CA ASP A 215 -4.52 -0.61 15.76
C ASP A 215 -4.73 -0.72 14.23
N TYR A 216 -5.23 0.35 13.61
CA TYR A 216 -5.38 0.42 12.16
C TYR A 216 -4.02 0.33 11.44
N GLN A 217 -3.01 1.09 11.88
CA GLN A 217 -1.66 1.05 11.29
C GLN A 217 -0.98 -0.31 11.47
N GLU A 218 -1.15 -0.95 12.63
CA GLU A 218 -0.64 -2.30 12.90
C GLU A 218 -1.29 -3.33 11.98
N LYS A 219 -2.61 -3.25 11.79
CA LYS A 219 -3.34 -4.10 10.85
C LYS A 219 -2.79 -3.98 9.43
N ILE A 220 -2.68 -2.75 8.90
CA ILE A 220 -2.16 -2.53 7.54
C ILE A 220 -0.70 -2.98 7.44
N SER A 221 0.12 -2.71 8.46
CA SER A 221 1.52 -3.16 8.49
C SER A 221 1.65 -4.68 8.46
N ALA A 222 0.78 -5.40 9.18
CA ALA A 222 0.76 -6.86 9.17
C ALA A 222 0.38 -7.41 7.79
N GLN A 223 -0.58 -6.79 7.10
CA GLN A 223 -0.97 -7.17 5.74
C GLN A 223 0.17 -6.96 4.74
N ILE A 224 0.86 -5.81 4.80
CA ILE A 224 2.03 -5.54 3.94
C ILE A 224 3.15 -6.55 4.22
N ASN A 225 3.44 -6.82 5.50
CA ASN A 225 4.47 -7.79 5.89
C ASN A 225 4.16 -9.20 5.38
N ALA A 226 2.90 -9.62 5.46
CA ALA A 226 2.46 -10.92 4.95
C ALA A 226 2.66 -11.03 3.44
N ALA A 227 2.33 -9.99 2.67
CA ALA A 227 2.55 -9.94 1.23
C ALA A 227 4.04 -9.97 0.86
N VAL A 228 4.87 -9.16 1.51
CA VAL A 228 6.33 -9.15 1.30
C VAL A 228 6.92 -10.53 1.63
N SER A 229 6.50 -11.14 2.74
CA SER A 229 6.97 -12.47 3.15
C SER A 229 6.56 -13.54 2.15
N HIS A 230 5.34 -13.47 1.62
CA HIS A 230 4.87 -14.38 0.58
C HIS A 230 5.73 -14.26 -0.69
N LEU A 231 5.96 -13.04 -1.19
CA LEU A 231 6.79 -12.79 -2.38
C LEU A 231 8.23 -13.29 -2.20
N ARG A 232 8.82 -13.07 -1.02
CA ARG A 232 10.13 -13.62 -0.67
C ARG A 232 10.13 -15.15 -0.59
N GLY A 233 9.06 -15.74 -0.07
CA GLY A 233 8.86 -17.19 -0.04
C GLY A 233 8.79 -17.83 -1.43
N MET A 234 8.36 -17.07 -2.44
CA MET A 234 8.42 -17.51 -3.84
C MET A 234 9.80 -17.34 -4.49
N GLY A 235 10.78 -16.76 -3.79
CA GLY A 235 12.16 -16.60 -4.25
C GLY A 235 12.52 -15.19 -4.74
N TYR A 236 11.60 -14.22 -4.71
CA TYR A 236 11.95 -12.85 -5.07
C TYR A 236 12.72 -12.18 -3.94
N GLN A 237 14.02 -12.00 -4.16
CA GLN A 237 14.93 -11.39 -3.16
C GLN A 237 14.65 -9.90 -2.95
N ARG A 238 14.12 -9.24 -3.98
CA ARG A 238 13.84 -7.81 -4.04
C ARG A 238 12.34 -7.60 -4.25
N VAL A 239 11.75 -6.79 -3.38
CA VAL A 239 10.35 -6.36 -3.43
C VAL A 239 10.30 -4.83 -3.40
N VAL A 240 9.93 -4.24 -4.53
CA VAL A 240 9.65 -2.81 -4.66
C VAL A 240 8.31 -2.52 -3.98
N LEU A 241 8.25 -1.44 -3.20
CA LEU A 241 7.00 -1.00 -2.59
C LEU A 241 6.40 0.13 -3.41
N VAL A 242 5.10 0.05 -3.69
CA VAL A 242 4.36 1.08 -4.43
C VAL A 242 3.10 1.42 -3.65
N GLY A 243 2.84 2.70 -3.44
CA GLY A 243 1.60 3.16 -2.82
C GLY A 243 0.89 4.22 -3.66
N VAL A 244 -0.41 4.04 -3.82
CA VAL A 244 -1.29 4.94 -4.59
C VAL A 244 -2.07 5.83 -3.62
N GLY A 245 -2.10 7.14 -3.88
CA GLY A 245 -2.92 8.07 -3.08
C GLY A 245 -2.54 8.06 -1.61
N ARG A 246 -3.48 7.66 -0.75
CA ARG A 246 -3.27 7.49 0.70
C ARG A 246 -2.49 6.22 1.05
N GLY A 247 -2.51 5.20 0.19
CA GLY A 247 -1.67 3.99 0.36
C GLY A 247 -0.17 4.28 0.33
N ALA A 248 0.25 5.39 -0.28
CA ALA A 248 1.63 5.86 -0.24
C ALA A 248 2.16 6.06 1.18
N ARG A 249 1.33 6.61 2.08
CA ARG A 249 1.72 6.87 3.47
C ARG A 249 2.00 5.57 4.22
N GLU A 250 1.14 4.58 4.07
CA GLU A 250 1.25 3.31 4.81
C GLU A 250 2.50 2.51 4.39
N MET A 251 3.03 2.77 3.19
CA MET A 251 4.27 2.17 2.69
C MET A 251 5.55 2.82 3.26
N VAL A 252 5.49 4.05 3.79
CA VAL A 252 6.68 4.79 4.24
C VAL A 252 7.41 4.05 5.37
N GLY A 253 6.68 3.66 6.41
CA GLY A 253 7.28 2.98 7.57
C GLY A 253 7.88 1.62 7.23
N GLN A 254 7.32 0.92 6.23
CA GLN A 254 7.85 -0.35 5.73
C GLN A 254 9.11 -0.15 4.90
N ALA A 255 9.11 0.89 4.06
CA ALA A 255 10.24 1.21 3.21
C ALA A 255 11.48 1.64 4.04
N LEU A 256 11.28 2.47 5.07
CA LEU A 256 12.35 2.91 5.97
C LEU A 256 12.97 1.73 6.77
N ARG A 257 12.22 0.65 6.97
CA ARG A 257 12.73 -0.60 7.59
C ARG A 257 13.39 -1.54 6.58
N GLY A 258 13.46 -1.18 5.31
CA GLY A 258 14.02 -2.03 4.25
C GLY A 258 13.23 -3.32 4.02
N ALA A 259 11.92 -3.32 4.28
CA ALA A 259 11.11 -4.54 4.33
C ALA A 259 11.22 -5.40 3.05
N GLY A 260 11.31 -4.76 1.89
CA GLY A 260 11.46 -5.40 0.58
C GLY A 260 12.85 -5.27 -0.05
N ALA A 261 13.82 -4.67 0.62
CA ALA A 261 15.16 -4.48 0.08
C ALA A 261 15.83 -5.84 -0.25
N GLY A 262 16.54 -5.89 -1.38
CA GLY A 262 17.43 -6.99 -1.72
C GLY A 262 18.72 -6.97 -0.88
N SER A 263 19.46 -8.07 -0.90
CA SER A 263 20.74 -8.14 -0.17
C SER A 263 21.75 -7.13 -0.73
N GLY A 264 22.11 -6.13 0.07
CA GLY A 264 23.06 -5.07 -0.35
C GLY A 264 22.47 -4.01 -1.26
N GLU A 265 21.14 -3.97 -1.42
CA GLU A 265 20.44 -3.02 -2.27
C GLU A 265 19.59 -2.05 -1.44
N PRO A 266 19.40 -0.81 -1.91
CA PRO A 266 18.46 0.09 -1.27
C PRO A 266 17.02 -0.43 -1.43
N GLN A 267 16.17 -0.13 -0.45
CA GLN A 267 14.74 -0.24 -0.65
C GLN A 267 14.30 0.72 -1.74
N MET A 268 13.48 0.23 -2.67
CA MET A 268 12.82 1.06 -3.68
C MET A 268 11.37 1.29 -3.30
N LEU A 269 10.97 2.56 -3.26
CA LEU A 269 9.62 3.01 -2.95
C LEU A 269 9.12 3.92 -4.08
N ALA A 270 7.99 3.59 -4.69
CA ALA A 270 7.31 4.48 -5.62
C ALA A 270 6.00 5.00 -5.03
N TRP A 271 5.81 6.30 -5.12
CA TRP A 271 4.58 6.98 -4.76
C TRP A 271 3.85 7.41 -6.02
N VAL A 272 2.55 7.12 -6.09
CA VAL A 272 1.69 7.59 -7.17
C VAL A 272 0.63 8.52 -6.60
N THR A 273 0.69 9.79 -7.00
CA THR A 273 -0.17 10.88 -6.52
C THR A 273 -0.33 10.87 -4.99
N PRO A 274 0.77 10.88 -4.21
CA PRO A 274 0.70 10.56 -2.79
C PRO A 274 0.04 11.67 -1.95
N VAL A 275 -0.69 11.24 -0.92
CA VAL A 275 -1.26 12.11 0.13
C VAL A 275 -0.51 11.83 1.43
N LEU A 276 0.56 12.60 1.68
CA LEU A 276 1.46 12.45 2.83
C LEU A 276 1.27 13.56 3.85
N GLN A 277 1.63 13.28 5.11
CA GLN A 277 1.75 14.25 6.19
C GLN A 277 3.19 14.75 6.30
N SER A 278 3.40 15.89 6.95
CA SER A 278 4.75 16.46 7.14
C SER A 278 5.69 15.49 7.87
N SER A 279 5.18 14.74 8.85
CA SER A 279 5.93 13.71 9.57
C SER A 279 6.47 12.60 8.66
N ASP A 280 5.72 12.25 7.62
CA ASP A 280 6.13 11.21 6.66
C ASP A 280 7.30 11.73 5.82
N LEU A 281 7.20 12.98 5.34
CA LEU A 281 8.24 13.66 4.59
C LEU A 281 9.50 13.85 5.42
N ASP A 282 9.37 14.28 6.67
CA ASP A 282 10.50 14.46 7.59
C ASP A 282 11.22 13.15 7.89
N SER A 283 10.48 12.03 7.94
CA SER A 283 11.06 10.70 8.14
C SER A 283 11.87 10.26 6.92
N VAL A 284 11.35 10.48 5.71
CA VAL A 284 12.05 10.18 4.47
C VAL A 284 13.24 11.12 4.25
N ALA A 285 13.10 12.39 4.60
CA ALA A 285 14.16 13.40 4.46
C ALA A 285 15.42 13.07 5.29
N LYS A 286 15.28 12.26 6.34
CA LYS A 286 16.36 11.78 7.21
C LYS A 286 16.94 10.42 6.78
N ALA A 287 16.39 9.79 5.75
CA ALA A 287 16.84 8.47 5.31
C ALA A 287 18.21 8.55 4.61
N ASP A 288 18.96 7.45 4.65
CA ASP A 288 20.19 7.31 3.88
C ASP A 288 19.87 6.86 2.45
N ALA A 289 20.55 7.45 1.46
CA ALA A 289 20.31 7.17 0.06
C ALA A 289 20.75 5.74 -0.34
N GLY A 290 21.75 5.16 0.34
CA GLY A 290 22.12 3.76 0.20
C GLY A 290 21.11 2.79 0.80
N GLN A 291 20.18 3.27 1.64
CA GLN A 291 19.12 2.48 2.24
C GLN A 291 17.77 2.64 1.54
N LEU A 292 17.51 3.81 0.93
CA LEU A 292 16.23 4.13 0.32
C LEU A 292 16.38 4.92 -0.98
N ARG A 293 15.59 4.52 -1.99
CA ARG A 293 15.36 5.25 -3.24
C ARG A 293 13.86 5.48 -3.39
N VAL A 294 13.46 6.72 -3.67
CA VAL A 294 12.06 7.13 -3.77
C VAL A 294 11.78 7.75 -5.14
N LEU A 295 10.78 7.20 -5.82
CA LEU A 295 10.14 7.84 -6.98
C LEU A 295 8.83 8.47 -6.54
N ASP A 296 8.63 9.76 -6.83
CA ASP A 296 7.37 10.46 -6.62
C ASP A 296 6.74 10.85 -7.95
N LEU A 297 5.65 10.17 -8.32
CA LEU A 297 4.86 10.46 -9.52
C LEU A 297 3.70 11.39 -9.18
N ARG A 298 3.75 12.61 -9.71
CA ARG A 298 2.73 13.64 -9.49
C ARG A 298 1.93 13.90 -10.76
N SER A 299 0.64 14.15 -10.60
CA SER A 299 -0.22 14.58 -11.70
C SER A 299 0.27 15.92 -12.26
N SER A 300 0.45 16.00 -13.58
CA SER A 300 0.68 17.27 -14.27
C SER A 300 -0.62 18.04 -14.51
N LEU A 301 -1.77 17.35 -14.48
CA LEU A 301 -3.09 17.88 -14.81
C LEU A 301 -3.71 18.72 -13.68
N VAL A 302 -3.16 18.63 -12.48
CA VAL A 302 -3.61 19.42 -11.33
C VAL A 302 -2.48 20.37 -10.91
N ASN A 303 -2.75 21.67 -10.93
CA ASN A 303 -1.93 22.65 -10.26
C ASN A 303 -2.28 22.64 -8.77
N THR A 304 -1.64 21.76 -8.02
CA THR A 304 -1.63 21.85 -6.55
C THR A 304 -0.27 22.40 -6.11
N GLU A 305 -0.29 23.58 -5.47
CA GLU A 305 0.85 24.25 -4.80
C GLU A 305 1.77 23.37 -3.91
N PRO A 306 1.32 22.29 -3.23
CA PRO A 306 2.19 21.46 -2.37
C PRO A 306 3.33 20.71 -3.10
N MET A 307 3.42 20.82 -4.42
CA MET A 307 4.40 20.09 -5.23
C MET A 307 5.83 20.58 -5.04
N HIS A 308 6.04 21.89 -4.84
CA HIS A 308 7.36 22.45 -4.53
C HIS A 308 7.73 22.21 -3.07
N ASP A 309 6.74 22.18 -2.19
CA ASP A 309 6.95 22.01 -0.76
C ASP A 309 7.50 20.63 -0.40
N GLN A 310 6.95 19.55 -0.96
CA GLN A 310 7.43 18.19 -0.65
C GLN A 310 8.88 17.99 -1.10
N LYS A 311 9.19 18.32 -2.36
CA LYS A 311 10.56 18.25 -2.88
C LYS A 311 11.52 19.11 -2.07
N ALA A 312 11.11 20.32 -1.70
CA ALA A 312 11.93 21.23 -0.91
C ALA A 312 12.16 20.73 0.51
N VAL A 313 11.16 20.13 1.17
CA VAL A 313 11.30 19.53 2.51
C VAL A 313 12.29 18.37 2.46
N ILE A 314 12.12 17.46 1.49
CA ILE A 314 13.00 16.29 1.36
C ILE A 314 14.45 16.69 1.07
N HIS A 315 14.67 17.61 0.13
CA HIS A 315 16.03 18.08 -0.17
C HIS A 315 16.66 18.90 0.96
N ARG A 316 15.87 19.66 1.73
CA ARG A 316 16.37 20.37 2.91
C ARG A 316 16.87 19.41 4.00
N GLY A 317 16.30 18.21 4.09
CA GLY A 317 16.84 17.13 4.94
C GLY A 317 18.11 16.47 4.39
N GLY A 318 18.54 16.80 3.17
CA GLY A 318 19.76 16.28 2.56
C GLY A 318 19.59 14.95 1.81
N PHE A 319 18.38 14.38 1.76
CA PHE A 319 18.14 13.10 1.10
C PHE A 319 18.33 13.19 -0.43
N GLN A 320 19.32 12.46 -0.94
CA GLN A 320 19.69 12.42 -2.36
C GLN A 320 18.99 11.30 -3.14
N GLY A 321 18.32 10.36 -2.45
CA GLY A 321 17.64 9.22 -3.07
C GLY A 321 16.25 9.54 -3.62
N TYR A 322 15.88 10.81 -3.77
CA TYR A 322 14.53 11.25 -4.13
C TYR A 322 14.45 11.77 -5.57
N GLN A 323 13.54 11.20 -6.35
CA GLN A 323 13.26 11.60 -7.72
C GLN A 323 11.77 11.88 -7.90
N GLN A 324 11.42 13.14 -8.17
CA GLN A 324 10.04 13.54 -8.47
C GLN A 324 9.84 13.74 -9.98
N GLN A 325 8.78 13.16 -10.52
CA GLN A 325 8.39 13.28 -11.93
C GLN A 325 6.95 13.75 -12.06
N ARG A 326 6.69 14.62 -13.05
CA ARG A 326 5.32 14.96 -13.47
C ARG A 326 4.87 14.02 -14.56
N VAL A 327 3.67 13.48 -14.42
CA VAL A 327 3.05 12.57 -15.38
C VAL A 327 1.62 13.05 -15.67
N SER A 328 1.20 12.96 -16.92
CA SER A 328 -0.16 13.34 -17.36
C SER A 328 -1.18 12.28 -16.94
N ILE A 329 -1.42 12.19 -15.63
CA ILE A 329 -2.38 11.28 -14.99
C ILE A 329 -3.41 12.07 -14.19
N ASN A 330 -4.57 11.48 -13.93
CA ASN A 330 -5.61 12.08 -13.11
C ASN A 330 -5.18 12.28 -11.65
N ARG A 331 -5.90 13.16 -10.93
CA ARG A 331 -5.67 13.38 -9.48
C ARG A 331 -5.84 12.11 -8.66
N HIS A 332 -6.87 11.34 -9.01
CA HIS A 332 -7.13 10.00 -8.50
C HIS A 332 -6.96 9.07 -9.70
N PRO A 333 -5.77 8.52 -9.92
CA PRO A 333 -5.46 7.80 -11.14
C PRO A 333 -6.30 6.53 -11.26
N GLY A 334 -6.78 6.28 -12.48
CA GLY A 334 -7.65 5.16 -12.82
C GLY A 334 -6.94 4.07 -13.62
N ARG A 335 -7.73 3.17 -14.21
CA ARG A 335 -7.20 2.09 -15.06
C ARG A 335 -6.51 2.64 -16.32
N ASP A 336 -7.03 3.72 -16.89
CA ASP A 336 -6.50 4.34 -18.11
C ASP A 336 -5.11 4.97 -17.91
N ASP A 337 -4.75 5.29 -16.67
CA ASP A 337 -3.45 5.85 -16.32
C ASP A 337 -2.36 4.76 -16.17
N ALA A 338 -2.73 3.48 -16.13
CA ALA A 338 -1.84 2.38 -15.75
C ALA A 338 -0.63 2.21 -16.66
N GLY A 339 -0.79 2.30 -17.98
CA GLY A 339 0.32 2.17 -18.92
C GLY A 339 1.39 3.26 -18.74
N LEU A 340 0.95 4.50 -18.51
CA LEU A 340 1.87 5.62 -18.26
C LEU A 340 2.59 5.47 -16.91
N VAL A 341 1.87 5.10 -15.85
CA VAL A 341 2.46 4.88 -14.53
C VAL A 341 3.45 3.71 -14.55
N ALA A 342 3.06 2.56 -15.12
CA ALA A 342 3.92 1.39 -15.25
C ALA A 342 5.20 1.73 -16.00
N GLY A 343 5.11 2.40 -17.16
CA GLY A 343 6.28 2.80 -17.92
C GLY A 343 7.26 3.71 -17.15
N ARG A 344 6.76 4.62 -16.31
CA ARG A 344 7.59 5.49 -15.46
C ARG A 344 8.26 4.71 -14.33
N VAL A 345 7.51 3.84 -13.65
CA VAL A 345 8.04 2.96 -12.60
C VAL A 345 9.11 2.04 -13.17
N SER A 346 8.82 1.30 -14.25
CA SER A 346 9.76 0.39 -14.89
C SER A 346 11.03 1.09 -15.37
N SER A 347 10.90 2.28 -15.97
CA SER A 347 12.07 3.06 -16.43
C SER A 347 12.97 3.50 -15.27
N TRP A 348 12.35 3.97 -14.18
CA TRP A 348 13.09 4.37 -12.98
C TRP A 348 13.76 3.18 -12.30
N LEU A 349 13.09 2.03 -12.22
CA LEU A 349 13.66 0.81 -11.67
C LEU A 349 14.87 0.34 -12.48
N LYS A 350 14.78 0.32 -13.82
CA LYS A 350 15.92 -0.01 -14.69
C LYS A 350 17.13 0.89 -14.41
N GLN A 351 16.93 2.21 -14.36
CA GLN A 351 17.99 3.19 -14.05
C GLN A 351 18.57 3.03 -12.63
N THR A 352 17.76 2.61 -11.66
CA THR A 352 18.19 2.45 -10.28
C THR A 352 19.01 1.18 -10.07
N LEU A 353 18.69 0.13 -10.83
CA LEU A 353 19.31 -1.19 -10.73
C LEU A 353 20.55 -1.36 -11.60
N GLU A 354 20.55 -0.68 -12.73
CA GLU A 354 21.69 -0.59 -13.65
C GLU A 354 22.13 0.88 -13.70
N PRO A 355 22.64 1.45 -12.59
CA PRO A 355 23.26 2.76 -12.66
C PRO A 355 24.47 2.60 -13.58
N ASP A 356 24.43 3.26 -14.73
CA ASP A 356 25.43 3.08 -15.80
C ASP A 356 26.85 2.92 -15.24
N ALA A 357 27.52 1.85 -15.68
CA ALA A 357 28.96 1.69 -15.53
C ALA A 357 29.65 2.73 -16.44
N GLU A 358 29.61 4.01 -16.06
CA GLU A 358 30.41 5.06 -16.69
C GLU A 358 31.90 4.92 -16.37
#